data_AF-A0A972UZG4-F1
#
_entry.id   AF-A0A972UZG4-F1
#
_cell.length_a   1.000
_cell.length_b   1.000
_cell.length_c   1.000
_cell.angle_alpha   90.00
_cell.angle_beta   90.00
_cell.angle_gamma   90.00
#
_symmetry.space_group_name_H-M   'P 1'
#
loop_
_entity.id
_entity.type
_entity.pdbx_description
1 polymer ?
#
loop_
_entity_poly.entity_id
_entity_poly.type
_entity_poly.pdbx_seq_one_letter_code
_entity_poly.pdbx_strand_id
1 'polypeptide(L)' 'MMIYSILSVKKNPEKLNALLVGMRGVSGAGLYVVPFNKIAVVVNDINKAELIADKSSAIEYAGVIENLAQQFTL' A
#
# COMPACT_ATOMS: atom_id res chain seq x y z
N MET A 1 -3.40 -3.69 -11.12
CA MET A 1 -2.34 -3.08 -10.30
C MET A 1 -2.65 -1.63 -10.00
N MET A 2 -2.87 -1.31 -8.73
CA MET A 2 -2.97 0.06 -8.22
C MET A 2 -1.77 0.34 -7.33
N ILE A 3 -1.16 1.51 -7.46
CA ILE A 3 -0.05 1.96 -6.60
C ILE A 3 -0.64 2.83 -5.50
N TYR A 4 -0.28 2.53 -4.25
CA TYR A 4 -0.67 3.35 -3.09
C TYR A 4 0.42 4.34 -2.71
N SER A 5 1.67 3.87 -2.67
CA SER A 5 2.79 4.67 -2.23
C SER A 5 4.13 4.11 -2.71
N ILE A 6 5.11 5.00 -2.78
CA ILE A 6 6.52 4.70 -3.00
C ILE A 6 7.23 5.06 -1.69
N LEU A 7 7.98 4.14 -1.10
CA LEU A 7 8.54 4.27 0.24
C LEU A 7 10.06 4.13 0.23
N SER A 8 10.76 4.97 1.00
CA SER A 8 12.18 4.72 1.32
C SER A 8 12.31 3.73 2.48
N VAL A 9 12.69 2.48 2.18
CA VAL A 9 12.78 1.38 3.18
C VAL A 9 14.20 1.06 3.65
N LYS A 10 15.15 2.00 3.49
CA LYS A 10 16.60 1.82 3.73
C LYS A 10 17.00 1.09 5.02
N LYS A 11 16.19 1.17 6.09
CA LYS A 11 16.55 0.66 7.41
C LYS A 11 15.86 -0.63 7.82
N ASN A 12 14.66 -0.97 7.30
CA ASN A 12 13.88 -2.11 7.79
C ASN A 12 12.84 -2.61 6.75
N PRO A 13 13.27 -3.30 5.68
CA PRO A 13 12.34 -3.82 4.67
C PRO A 13 11.40 -4.91 5.21
N GLU A 14 11.83 -5.74 6.17
CA GLU A 14 10.99 -6.79 6.77
C GLU A 14 9.79 -6.22 7.54
N LYS A 15 10.00 -5.07 8.20
CA LYS A 15 8.95 -4.35 8.92
C LYS A 15 7.80 -3.93 7.99
N LEU A 16 8.11 -3.57 6.74
CA LEU A 16 7.08 -3.21 5.77
C LEU A 16 6.23 -4.42 5.41
N ASN A 17 6.83 -5.58 5.14
CA ASN A 17 6.07 -6.79 4.84
C ASN A 17 5.16 -7.20 6.02
N ALA A 18 5.67 -7.16 7.25
CA ALA A 18 4.89 -7.45 8.43
C ALA A 18 3.70 -6.49 8.61
N LEU A 19 3.91 -5.19 8.35
CA LEU A 19 2.84 -4.19 8.39
C LEU A 19 1.76 -4.49 7.34
N LEU A 20 2.16 -4.79 6.10
CA LEU A 20 1.21 -5.01 5.01
C LEU A 20 0.35 -6.28 5.16
N VAL A 21 0.85 -7.32 5.83
CA VAL A 21 0.07 -8.54 6.13
C VAL A 21 -1.18 -8.20 6.96
N GLY A 22 -1.06 -7.26 7.90
CA GLY A 22 -2.16 -6.78 8.75
C GLY A 22 -3.06 -5.73 8.11
N MET A 23 -2.73 -5.27 6.90
CA MET A 23 -3.48 -4.23 6.20
C MET A 23 -4.28 -4.82 5.03
N ARG A 24 -5.30 -4.07 4.63
CA ARG A 24 -6.06 -4.32 3.41
C ARG A 24 -6.16 -3.03 2.62
N GLY A 25 -6.02 -3.14 1.32
CA GLY A 25 -6.27 -2.05 0.39
C GLY A 25 -7.77 -1.89 0.11
N VAL A 26 -8.04 -1.09 -0.92
CA VAL A 26 -9.39 -0.85 -1.43
C VAL A 26 -10.12 -2.18 -1.68
N SER A 27 -11.40 -2.23 -1.28
CA SER A 27 -12.28 -3.40 -1.40
C SER A 27 -11.75 -4.66 -0.72
N GLY A 28 -10.92 -4.51 0.32
CA GLY A 28 -10.35 -5.65 1.05
C GLY A 28 -9.20 -6.35 0.32
N ALA A 29 -8.65 -5.76 -0.75
CA ALA A 29 -7.59 -6.36 -1.52
C ALA A 29 -6.29 -6.53 -0.69
N GLY A 30 -5.57 -7.64 -0.92
CA GLY A 30 -4.25 -7.83 -0.34
C GLY A 30 -3.25 -6.80 -0.87
N LEU A 31 -2.38 -6.30 0.02
CA LEU A 31 -1.28 -5.41 -0.33
C LEU A 31 0.02 -6.20 -0.44
N TYR A 32 0.88 -5.82 -1.36
CA TYR A 32 2.22 -6.39 -1.50
C TYR A 32 3.24 -5.34 -1.93
N VAL A 33 4.52 -5.70 -1.81
CA VAL A 33 5.64 -4.82 -2.14
C VAL A 33 6.28 -5.23 -3.45
N VAL A 34 6.54 -4.25 -4.31
CA VAL A 34 7.48 -4.37 -5.42
C VAL A 34 8.77 -3.65 -5.02
N PRO A 35 9.85 -4.36 -4.66
CA PRO A 35 11.10 -3.73 -4.26
C PRO A 35 11.89 -3.23 -5.47
N PHE A 36 12.46 -2.02 -5.35
CA PHE A 36 13.36 -1.43 -6.34
C PHE A 36 14.53 -0.73 -5.64
N ASN A 37 15.65 -1.44 -5.52
CA ASN A 37 16.86 -0.97 -4.81
C ASN A 37 16.54 -0.55 -3.36
N LYS A 38 16.60 0.76 -3.05
CA LYS A 38 16.35 1.32 -1.70
C LYS A 38 14.91 1.82 -1.51
N ILE A 39 14.08 1.61 -2.52
CA ILE A 39 12.69 2.04 -2.56
C ILE A 39 11.79 0.81 -2.62
N ALA A 40 10.63 0.88 -1.99
CA ALA A 40 9.60 -0.14 -2.04
C ALA A 40 8.29 0.50 -2.52
N VAL A 41 7.66 -0.09 -3.54
CA VAL A 41 6.36 0.37 -4.01
C VAL A 41 5.29 -0.53 -3.41
N VAL A 42 4.33 0.07 -2.69
CA VAL A 42 3.17 -0.65 -2.15
C VAL A 42 2.06 -0.64 -3.17
N VAL A 43 1.59 -1.83 -3.53
CA VAL A 43 0.60 -2.03 -4.58
C VAL A 43 -0.44 -3.07 -4.17
N ASN A 44 -1.52 -3.15 -4.93
CA ASN A 44 -2.43 -4.29 -4.95
C ASN A 44 -2.71 -4.77 -6.37
N ASP A 45 -3.22 -6.00 -6.49
CA ASP A 45 -3.72 -6.58 -7.74
C ASP A 45 -5.24 -6.45 -7.84
N ILE A 46 -5.76 -5.24 -7.64
CA ILE A 46 -7.17 -5.00 -7.95
C ILE A 46 -7.38 -5.04 -9.46
N ASN A 47 -8.46 -5.72 -9.86
CA ASN A 47 -8.95 -5.69 -11.22
C ASN A 47 -9.58 -4.31 -11.50
N LYS A 48 -9.19 -3.66 -12.60
CA LYS A 48 -9.73 -2.33 -12.94
C LYS A 48 -11.24 -2.34 -13.12
N ALA A 49 -11.81 -3.46 -13.55
CA ALA A 49 -13.26 -3.61 -13.68
C ALA A 49 -13.99 -3.60 -12.33
N GLU A 50 -13.29 -3.89 -11.23
CA GLU A 50 -13.82 -3.94 -9.87
C GLU A 50 -13.56 -2.64 -9.09
N LEU A 51 -12.72 -1.74 -9.60
CA LEU A 51 -12.41 -0.48 -8.95
C LEU A 51 -13.53 0.54 -9.18
N ILE A 52 -14.32 0.80 -8.15
CA ILE A 52 -15.32 1.87 -8.15
C ILE A 52 -14.70 3.12 -7.50
N ALA A 53 -14.59 4.20 -8.25
CA ALA A 53 -14.03 5.46 -7.75
C ALA A 53 -15.09 6.24 -6.93
N ASP A 54 -15.38 5.76 -5.73
CA ASP A 54 -16.32 6.36 -4.79
C ASP A 54 -15.64 6.87 -3.51
N LYS A 55 -16.45 7.51 -2.65
CA LYS A 55 -15.97 8.04 -1.36
C LYS A 55 -15.39 6.95 -0.46
N SER A 56 -15.98 5.75 -0.44
CA SER A 56 -15.52 4.65 0.41
C SER A 56 -14.12 4.22 0.00
N SER A 57 -13.92 3.98 -1.29
CA SER A 57 -12.65 3.58 -1.87
C SER A 57 -11.57 4.64 -1.68
N ALA A 58 -11.93 5.93 -1.76
CA ALA A 58 -11.02 7.02 -1.46
C ALA A 58 -10.56 7.03 0.01
N ILE A 59 -11.47 6.75 0.96
CA ILE A 59 -11.15 6.67 2.39
C ILE A 59 -10.24 5.46 2.67
N GLU A 60 -10.56 4.29 2.11
CA GLU A 60 -9.74 3.08 2.25
C GLU A 60 -8.33 3.30 1.69
N TYR A 61 -8.24 3.92 0.51
CA TYR A 61 -6.97 4.27 -0.12
C TYR A 61 -6.15 5.24 0.75
N ALA A 62 -6.77 6.30 1.28
CA ALA A 62 -6.11 7.25 2.17
C ALA A 62 -5.65 6.60 3.48
N GLY A 63 -6.46 5.71 4.07
CA GLY A 63 -6.11 5.00 5.30
C GLY A 63 -4.87 4.10 5.15
N VAL A 64 -4.67 3.51 3.96
CA VAL A 64 -3.41 2.79 3.68
C VAL A 64 -2.22 3.75 3.71
N ILE A 65 -2.32 4.90 3.05
CA ILE A 65 -1.24 5.89 3.00
C ILE A 65 -0.92 6.43 4.40
N GLU A 66 -1.93 6.76 5.21
CA GLU A 66 -1.75 7.27 6.58
C GLU A 66 -1.02 6.25 7.47
N ASN A 67 -1.42 4.98 7.43
CA ASN A 67 -0.73 3.92 8.19
C ASN A 67 0.74 3.76 7.77
N LEU A 68 1.04 3.87 6.47
CA LEU A 68 2.42 3.82 5.99
C LEU A 68 3.22 5.06 6.44
N ALA A 69 2.63 6.25 6.38
CA ALA A 69 3.26 7.52 6.76
C ALA A 69 3.69 7.57 8.23
N GLN A 70 2.97 6.86 9.11
CA GLN A 70 3.31 6.78 10.53
C GLN A 70 4.64 6.06 10.79
N GLN A 71 5.11 5.23 9.85
CA GLN A 71 6.25 4.33 10.07
C GLN A 71 7.38 4.49 9.05
N PHE A 72 7.08 5.04 7.87
CA PHE A 72 8.02 5.17 6.76
C PHE A 72 7.93 6.56 6.13
N THR A 73 9.04 6.98 5.52
CA THR A 73 9.06 8.17 4.65
C THR A 73 8.47 7.79 3.30
N LEU A 74 7.33 8.41 2.97
CA LEU A 74 6.68 8.46 1.66
C LEU A 74 7.53 9.28 0.67
#